data_AF-A0A1H4YQA6-F1
#
_entry.id   AF-A0A1H4YQA6-F1
#
_cell.length_a   1.000
_cell.length_b   1.000
_cell.length_c   1.000
_cell.angle_alpha   90.00
_cell.angle_beta   90.00
_cell.angle_gamma   90.00
#
_symmetry.space_group_name_H-M   'P 1'
#
loop_
_entity.id
_entity.type
_entity.pdbx_description
1 polymer ?
#
loop_
_entity_poly.entity_id
_entity_poly.type
_entity_poly.pdbx_seq_one_letter_code
_entity_poly.pdbx_strand_id
1 'polypeptide(L)'
;MSGTVDPRLRPLPDRVVELLSELGGPPRLAAHLRAVHDVAHQLVDWVEQHCPAALFDREAVLFGAATHDVGKTVHVSELSGPGAAHEEAGRTLLLAHGVAPELARFAATHASWARPGVALEDLLVSLADKVWKNKRVPELEDLVVARLAGASGRAVWEEFMALDEVLARIGDGADERLAFQASFPVHG
;
A
#
# COMPACT_ATOMS: atom_id res chain seq x y z
N MET A 1 21.07 21.81 12.84
CA MET A 1 19.89 21.79 11.97
C MET A 1 20.19 20.86 10.81
N SER A 2 20.01 19.54 11.01
CA SER A 2 20.16 18.59 9.92
C SER A 2 18.86 18.63 9.14
N GLY A 3 18.87 19.34 8.01
CA GLY A 3 17.78 19.30 7.06
C GLY A 3 17.75 17.91 6.43
N THR A 4 17.06 16.97 7.08
CA THR A 4 16.57 15.78 6.40
C THR A 4 15.64 16.29 5.33
N VAL A 5 16.12 16.28 4.08
CA VAL A 5 15.28 16.49 2.91
C VAL A 5 14.17 15.46 3.04
N ASP A 6 12.93 15.92 3.30
CA ASP A 6 11.76 15.05 3.23
C ASP A 6 11.86 14.37 1.86
N PRO A 7 11.97 13.02 1.78
CA PRO A 7 11.90 12.37 0.47
C PRO A 7 10.64 12.89 -0.22
N ARG A 8 10.70 13.06 -1.54
CA ARG A 8 9.59 13.61 -2.33
C ARG A 8 8.43 12.61 -2.43
N LEU A 9 7.96 12.09 -1.29
CA LEU A 9 6.82 11.23 -1.16
C LEU A 9 5.56 12.06 -1.36
N ARG A 10 4.68 11.56 -2.21
CA ARG A 10 3.36 12.15 -2.39
C ARG A 10 2.64 12.26 -1.03
N PRO A 11 1.96 13.38 -0.74
CA PRO A 11 1.21 13.54 0.50
C PRO A 11 0.04 12.55 0.53
N LEU A 12 -0.40 12.18 1.73
CA LEU A 12 -1.67 11.48 1.91
C LEU A 12 -2.84 12.39 1.48
N PRO A 13 -3.96 11.83 1.01
CA PRO A 13 -5.17 12.61 0.79
C PRO A 13 -5.63 13.32 2.06
N ASP A 14 -6.12 14.55 1.97
CA ASP A 14 -6.53 15.36 3.13
C ASP A 14 -7.52 14.61 4.04
N ARG A 15 -8.50 13.92 3.46
CA ARG A 15 -9.47 13.08 4.20
C ARG A 15 -8.82 11.99 5.05
N VAL A 16 -7.67 11.46 4.63
CA VAL A 16 -6.93 10.42 5.37
C VAL A 16 -6.12 11.05 6.48
N VAL A 17 -5.53 12.24 6.24
CA VAL A 17 -4.83 13.01 7.27
C VAL A 17 -5.79 13.41 8.38
N GLU A 18 -6.97 13.91 8.04
CA GLU A 18 -8.05 14.24 8.97
C GLU A 18 -8.46 13.03 9.80
N LEU A 19 -8.76 11.90 9.13
CA LEU A 19 -9.11 10.64 9.80
C LEU A 19 -8.02 10.19 10.80
N LEU A 20 -6.75 10.20 10.40
CA LEU A 20 -5.65 9.81 11.28
C LEU A 20 -5.52 10.76 12.48
N SER A 21 -5.77 12.06 12.29
CA SER A 21 -5.79 13.04 13.38
C SER A 21 -6.94 12.78 14.35
N GLU A 22 -8.13 12.50 13.85
CA GLU A 22 -9.32 12.18 14.67
C GLU A 22 -9.11 10.91 15.49
N LEU A 23 -8.46 9.91 14.91
CA LEU A 23 -8.13 8.64 15.57
C LEU A 23 -6.95 8.73 16.55
N GLY A 24 -6.30 9.89 16.69
CA GLY A 24 -5.08 10.03 17.50
C GLY A 24 -3.93 9.16 16.98
N GLY A 25 -3.83 9.00 15.65
CA GLY A 25 -2.90 8.08 15.01
C GLY A 25 -1.43 8.45 15.25
N PRO A 26 -0.56 7.48 15.57
CA PRO A 26 0.86 7.75 15.77
C PRO A 26 1.52 8.42 14.56
N PRO A 27 2.45 9.38 14.74
CA PRO A 27 3.16 10.01 13.64
C PRO A 27 3.88 9.00 12.72
N ARG A 28 4.43 7.92 13.30
CA ARG A 28 5.04 6.83 12.52
C ARG A 28 4.06 6.09 11.62
N LEU A 29 2.80 5.94 12.03
CA LEU A 29 1.77 5.34 11.19
C LEU A 29 1.47 6.24 9.98
N ALA A 30 1.31 7.55 10.18
CA ALA A 30 1.10 8.48 9.08
C ALA A 30 2.29 8.48 8.09
N ALA A 31 3.52 8.41 8.61
CA ALA A 31 4.72 8.30 7.78
C ALA A 31 4.77 6.99 6.98
N HIS A 32 4.40 5.86 7.60
CA HIS A 32 4.26 4.56 6.91
C HIS A 32 3.25 4.64 5.77
N LEU A 33 2.03 5.08 6.06
CA LEU A 33 0.95 5.16 5.09
C LEU A 33 1.33 6.08 3.93
N ARG A 34 2.03 7.20 4.19
CA ARG A 34 2.53 8.10 3.14
C ARG A 34 3.55 7.41 2.23
N ALA A 35 4.49 6.64 2.79
CA ALA A 35 5.48 5.91 2.00
C ALA A 35 4.84 4.81 1.12
N VAL A 36 3.86 4.08 1.66
CA VAL A 36 3.12 3.06 0.91
C VAL A 36 2.22 3.69 -0.15
N HIS A 37 1.56 4.80 0.15
CA HIS A 37 0.72 5.55 -0.80
C HIS A 37 1.54 6.09 -1.98
N ASP A 38 2.75 6.61 -1.74
CA ASP A 38 3.65 7.02 -2.82
C ASP A 38 4.03 5.87 -3.75
N VAL A 39 4.33 4.70 -3.18
CA VAL A 39 4.64 3.49 -3.97
C VAL A 39 3.43 3.00 -4.73
N ALA A 40 2.23 3.07 -4.14
CA ALA A 40 0.99 2.75 -4.83
C ALA A 40 0.79 3.64 -6.05
N HIS A 41 1.08 4.94 -5.96
CA HIS A 41 1.10 5.86 -7.11
C HIS A 41 2.02 5.38 -8.23
N GLN A 42 3.26 4.99 -7.89
CA GLN A 42 4.21 4.50 -8.88
C GLN A 42 3.72 3.21 -9.56
N LEU A 43 3.12 2.30 -8.79
CA LEU A 43 2.56 1.07 -9.31
C LEU A 43 1.35 1.30 -10.22
N VAL A 44 0.38 2.14 -9.82
CA VAL A 44 -0.80 2.40 -10.66
C VAL A 44 -0.44 3.17 -11.93
N ASP A 45 0.48 4.13 -11.84
CA ASP A 45 1.01 4.84 -13.02
C ASP A 45 1.67 3.87 -14.00
N TRP A 46 2.43 2.91 -13.47
CA TRP A 46 3.06 1.87 -14.29
C TRP A 46 2.02 0.94 -14.92
N VAL A 47 1.04 0.43 -14.16
CA VAL A 47 0.01 -0.47 -14.71
C VAL A 47 -0.77 0.22 -15.84
N GLU A 48 -1.19 1.46 -15.65
CA GLU A 48 -1.94 2.22 -16.67
C GLU A 48 -1.14 2.43 -17.96
N GLN A 49 0.17 2.67 -17.85
CA GLN A 49 1.05 2.87 -19.01
C GLN A 49 1.41 1.54 -19.69
N HIS A 50 1.74 0.52 -18.89
CA HIS A 50 2.28 -0.75 -19.37
C HIS A 50 1.18 -1.72 -19.82
N CYS A 51 0.04 -1.73 -19.14
CA CYS A 51 -1.10 -2.58 -19.44
C CYS A 51 -2.42 -1.77 -19.43
N PRO A 52 -2.66 -0.91 -20.43
CA PRO A 52 -3.89 -0.08 -20.51
C PRO A 52 -5.20 -0.88 -20.55
N ALA A 53 -5.12 -2.18 -20.89
CA ALA A 53 -6.27 -3.09 -20.92
C ALA A 53 -6.65 -3.63 -19.52
N ALA A 54 -5.79 -3.47 -18.51
CA ALA A 54 -6.09 -3.85 -17.15
C ALA A 54 -7.15 -2.90 -16.57
N LEU A 55 -8.34 -3.45 -16.29
CA LEU A 55 -9.42 -2.70 -15.65
C LEU A 55 -9.27 -2.81 -14.14
N PHE A 56 -9.08 -1.67 -13.49
CA PHE A 56 -9.06 -1.54 -12.04
C PHE A 56 -9.43 -0.10 -11.62
N ASP A 57 -9.90 0.05 -10.40
CA ASP A 57 -10.15 1.37 -9.81
C ASP A 57 -8.85 1.93 -9.18
N ARG A 58 -8.23 2.88 -9.90
CA ARG A 58 -7.03 3.60 -9.46
C ARG A 58 -7.21 4.26 -8.09
N GLU A 59 -8.31 4.99 -7.90
CA GLU A 59 -8.55 5.75 -6.67
C GLU A 59 -8.79 4.81 -5.48
N ALA A 60 -9.40 3.65 -5.72
CA ALA A 60 -9.55 2.61 -4.71
C ALA A 60 -8.18 2.06 -4.25
N VAL A 61 -7.24 1.81 -5.17
CA VAL A 61 -5.87 1.36 -4.81
C VAL A 61 -5.15 2.42 -3.99
N LEU A 62 -5.19 3.67 -4.44
CA LEU A 62 -4.53 4.78 -3.77
C LEU A 62 -5.08 5.02 -2.36
N PHE A 63 -6.41 4.94 -2.20
CA PHE A 63 -7.06 5.01 -0.89
C PHE A 63 -6.69 3.81 -0.02
N GLY A 64 -6.79 2.59 -0.56
CA GLY A 64 -6.44 1.37 0.15
C GLY A 64 -5.02 1.41 0.69
N ALA A 65 -4.04 1.83 -0.12
CA ALA A 65 -2.66 2.02 0.30
C ALA A 65 -2.52 3.06 1.43
N ALA A 66 -3.25 4.18 1.31
CA ALA A 66 -3.26 5.26 2.30
C ALA A 66 -3.93 4.89 3.63
N THR A 67 -4.72 3.80 3.70
CA THR A 67 -5.49 3.44 4.90
C THR A 67 -5.30 2.00 5.38
N HIS A 68 -4.57 1.13 4.67
CA HIS A 68 -4.55 -0.32 4.96
C HIS A 68 -4.18 -0.64 6.41
N ASP A 69 -3.28 0.14 7.01
CA ASP A 69 -2.77 -0.06 8.37
C ASP A 69 -3.47 0.79 9.43
N VAL A 70 -4.61 1.42 9.11
CA VAL A 70 -5.30 2.36 10.02
C VAL A 70 -5.71 1.72 11.36
N GLY A 71 -5.90 0.39 11.41
CA GLY A 71 -6.17 -0.32 12.67
C GLY A 71 -5.01 -0.27 13.67
N LYS A 72 -3.80 0.12 13.24
CA LYS A 72 -2.64 0.34 14.12
C LYS A 72 -2.78 1.61 14.96
N THR A 73 -3.81 2.43 14.73
CA THR A 73 -4.23 3.47 15.69
C THR A 73 -4.76 2.86 16.99
N VAL A 74 -5.38 1.68 16.92
CA VAL A 74 -5.89 0.92 18.08
C VAL A 74 -4.85 -0.09 18.57
N HIS A 75 -4.21 -0.81 17.64
CA HIS A 75 -3.21 -1.83 17.94
C HIS A 75 -1.78 -1.30 17.74
N VAL A 76 -1.43 -0.23 18.46
CA VAL A 76 -0.16 0.51 18.31
C VAL A 76 1.08 -0.37 18.43
N SER A 77 1.04 -1.44 19.25
CA SER A 77 2.15 -2.39 19.38
C SER A 77 2.53 -3.08 18.07
N GLU A 78 1.59 -3.20 17.12
CA GLU A 78 1.81 -3.81 15.80
C GLU A 78 2.51 -2.87 14.79
N LEU A 79 2.84 -1.63 15.19
CA LEU A 79 3.69 -0.74 14.38
C LEU A 79 5.15 -1.20 14.32
N SER A 80 5.62 -1.87 15.36
CA SER A 80 7.00 -2.35 15.48
C SER A 80 7.11 -3.82 15.89
N GLY A 81 6.02 -4.42 16.35
CA GLY A 81 5.92 -5.83 16.69
C GLY A 81 5.13 -6.63 15.65
N PRO A 82 5.18 -7.96 15.73
CA PRO A 82 4.30 -8.81 14.94
C PRO A 82 2.83 -8.65 15.38
N GLY A 83 1.90 -8.89 14.47
CA GLY A 83 0.48 -8.90 14.75
C GLY A 83 -0.38 -8.75 13.50
N ALA A 84 -1.68 -8.99 13.66
CA ALA A 84 -2.68 -8.91 12.61
C ALA A 84 -4.03 -8.37 13.14
N ALA A 85 -4.10 -7.95 14.41
CA ALA A 85 -5.34 -7.44 14.98
C ALA A 85 -5.75 -6.10 14.33
N HIS A 86 -4.78 -5.33 13.81
CA HIS A 86 -5.04 -4.12 13.05
C HIS A 86 -5.88 -4.34 11.79
N GLU A 87 -5.92 -5.54 11.22
CA GLU A 87 -6.61 -5.80 9.96
C GLU A 87 -8.13 -5.61 10.08
N GLU A 88 -8.77 -6.37 10.98
CA GLU A 88 -10.21 -6.27 11.22
C GLU A 88 -10.58 -4.99 11.98
N ALA A 89 -9.72 -4.55 12.91
CA ALA A 89 -9.91 -3.29 13.61
C ALA A 89 -9.91 -2.10 12.63
N GLY A 90 -8.98 -2.07 11.68
CA GLY A 90 -8.86 -1.03 10.67
C GLY A 90 -10.09 -0.98 9.77
N ARG A 91 -10.58 -2.13 9.31
CA ARG A 91 -11.83 -2.21 8.55
C ARG A 91 -13.01 -1.67 9.35
N THR A 92 -13.14 -2.08 10.61
CA THR A 92 -14.22 -1.63 11.50
C THR A 92 -14.19 -0.11 11.70
N LEU A 93 -13.00 0.46 11.91
CA LEU A 93 -12.81 1.92 12.04
C LEU A 93 -13.25 2.65 10.78
N LEU A 94 -12.79 2.22 9.61
CA LEU A 94 -13.16 2.87 8.34
C LEU A 94 -14.68 2.86 8.13
N LEU A 95 -15.32 1.71 8.35
CA LEU A 95 -16.78 1.60 8.26
C LEU A 95 -17.51 2.53 9.23
N ALA A 96 -17.03 2.63 10.48
CA ALA A 96 -17.60 3.52 11.49
C ALA A 96 -17.46 5.01 11.12
N HIS A 97 -16.46 5.37 10.32
CA HIS A 97 -16.25 6.73 9.79
C HIS A 97 -16.91 6.94 8.41
N GLY A 98 -17.85 6.07 8.02
CA GLY A 98 -18.64 6.23 6.81
C GLY A 98 -17.92 5.87 5.50
N VAL A 99 -16.74 5.24 5.58
CA VAL A 99 -16.05 4.71 4.39
C VAL A 99 -16.84 3.52 3.86
N ALA A 100 -17.07 3.50 2.55
CA ALA A 100 -17.83 2.46 1.91
C ALA A 100 -17.16 1.06 2.06
N PRO A 101 -17.92 -0.03 2.20
CA PRO A 101 -17.36 -1.36 2.48
C PRO A 101 -16.33 -1.86 1.46
N GLU A 102 -16.51 -1.51 0.19
CA GLU A 102 -15.58 -1.83 -0.87
C GLU A 102 -14.21 -1.17 -0.66
N LEU A 103 -14.13 0.05 -0.13
CA LEU A 103 -12.86 0.70 0.18
C LEU A 103 -12.30 0.24 1.53
N ALA A 104 -13.15 0.06 2.53
CA ALA A 104 -12.75 -0.38 3.87
C ALA A 104 -12.12 -1.79 3.87
N ARG A 105 -12.42 -2.62 2.86
CA ARG A 105 -11.90 -3.99 2.76
C ARG A 105 -10.38 -4.04 2.74
N PHE A 106 -9.70 -3.03 2.15
CA PHE A 106 -8.24 -3.05 1.98
C PHE A 106 -7.50 -3.12 3.31
N ALA A 107 -8.08 -2.58 4.39
CA ALA A 107 -7.50 -2.72 5.72
C ALA A 107 -7.41 -4.18 6.18
N ALA A 108 -8.38 -5.01 5.78
CA ALA A 108 -8.42 -6.43 6.13
C ALA A 108 -7.85 -7.38 5.08
N THR A 109 -7.66 -6.94 3.83
CA THR A 109 -7.24 -7.84 2.73
C THR A 109 -5.77 -7.72 2.34
N HIS A 110 -5.08 -6.64 2.72
CA HIS A 110 -3.71 -6.35 2.26
C HIS A 110 -2.65 -7.39 2.67
N ALA A 111 -2.93 -8.23 3.67
CA ALA A 111 -2.09 -9.35 4.09
C ALA A 111 -2.58 -10.73 3.59
N SER A 112 -3.75 -10.78 2.95
CA SER A 112 -4.50 -12.00 2.62
C SER A 112 -4.85 -12.08 1.13
N TRP A 113 -3.85 -12.01 0.26
CA TRP A 113 -4.01 -12.00 -1.21
C TRP A 113 -4.26 -13.38 -1.85
N ALA A 114 -4.12 -14.48 -1.11
CA ALA A 114 -4.32 -15.83 -1.64
C ALA A 114 -5.79 -16.30 -1.64
N ARG A 115 -6.73 -15.46 -1.21
CA ARG A 115 -8.15 -15.85 -1.12
C ARG A 115 -8.83 -15.81 -2.50
N PRO A 116 -9.87 -16.64 -2.72
CA PRO A 116 -10.71 -16.51 -3.90
C PRO A 116 -11.32 -15.09 -4.00
N GLY A 117 -11.46 -14.59 -5.23
CA GLY A 117 -12.10 -13.29 -5.49
C GLY A 117 -11.24 -12.06 -5.20
N VAL A 118 -9.94 -12.20 -4.93
CA VAL A 118 -9.01 -11.08 -4.81
C VAL A 118 -8.85 -10.38 -6.16
N ALA A 119 -9.26 -9.11 -6.20
CA ALA A 119 -9.21 -8.26 -7.37
C ALA A 119 -7.81 -7.68 -7.58
N LEU A 120 -7.55 -7.09 -8.75
CA LEU A 120 -6.23 -6.51 -9.04
C LEU A 120 -5.90 -5.38 -8.05
N GLU A 121 -6.90 -4.61 -7.63
CA GLU A 121 -6.75 -3.53 -6.66
C GLU A 121 -6.18 -4.03 -5.33
N ASP A 122 -6.71 -5.14 -4.81
CA ASP A 122 -6.26 -5.76 -3.57
C ASP A 122 -4.80 -6.25 -3.69
N LEU A 123 -4.42 -6.78 -4.86
CA LEU A 123 -3.05 -7.19 -5.13
C LEU A 123 -2.10 -5.99 -5.19
N LEU A 124 -2.51 -4.89 -5.83
CA LEU A 124 -1.69 -3.67 -5.95
C LEU A 124 -1.49 -2.98 -4.59
N VAL A 125 -2.52 -2.94 -3.73
CA VAL A 125 -2.38 -2.45 -2.34
C VAL A 125 -1.40 -3.34 -1.56
N SER A 126 -1.57 -4.67 -1.66
CA SER A 126 -0.67 -5.63 -1.01
C SER A 126 0.77 -5.46 -1.50
N LEU A 127 0.95 -5.30 -2.81
CA LEU A 127 2.27 -5.17 -3.44
C LEU A 127 2.96 -3.87 -3.01
N ALA A 128 2.22 -2.76 -2.94
CA ALA A 128 2.75 -1.50 -2.43
C ALA A 128 3.27 -1.64 -0.99
N ASP A 129 2.54 -2.31 -0.10
CA ASP A 129 2.95 -2.55 1.29
C ASP A 129 4.18 -3.48 1.41
N LYS A 130 4.51 -4.29 0.40
CA LYS A 130 5.77 -5.05 0.42
C LYS A 130 6.91 -4.26 -0.19
N VAL A 131 6.69 -3.68 -1.36
CA VAL A 131 7.74 -3.10 -2.19
C VAL A 131 8.25 -1.76 -1.63
N TRP A 132 7.46 -1.03 -0.82
CA TRP A 132 7.95 0.23 -0.24
C TRP A 132 9.27 0.09 0.54
N LYS A 133 9.49 -1.07 1.15
CA LYS A 133 10.73 -1.44 1.86
C LYS A 133 11.59 -2.45 1.09
N ASN A 134 11.42 -2.51 -0.23
CA ASN A 134 12.08 -3.45 -1.13
C ASN A 134 11.85 -4.94 -0.76
N LYS A 135 10.72 -5.27 -0.15
CA LYS A 135 10.38 -6.67 0.12
C LYS A 135 9.72 -7.27 -1.12
N ARG A 136 10.39 -8.26 -1.72
CA ARG A 136 9.86 -9.09 -2.81
C ARG A 136 9.07 -10.27 -2.25
N VAL A 137 7.94 -10.59 -2.88
CA VAL A 137 7.04 -11.69 -2.48
C VAL A 137 6.59 -12.41 -3.75
N PRO A 138 7.31 -13.47 -4.17
CA PRO A 138 7.07 -14.15 -5.45
C PRO A 138 5.62 -14.57 -5.64
N GLU A 139 4.97 -15.10 -4.62
CA GLU A 139 3.58 -15.58 -4.72
C GLU A 139 2.57 -14.44 -4.96
N LEU A 140 2.85 -13.24 -4.46
CA LEU A 140 2.03 -12.05 -4.72
C LEU A 140 2.33 -11.49 -6.11
N GLU A 141 3.61 -11.45 -6.48
CA GLU A 141 4.06 -10.99 -7.80
C GLU A 141 3.47 -11.86 -8.92
N ASP A 142 3.47 -13.19 -8.76
CA ASP A 142 2.86 -14.13 -9.70
C ASP A 142 1.36 -13.87 -9.91
N LEU A 143 0.63 -13.51 -8.85
CA LEU A 143 -0.80 -13.16 -8.96
C LEU A 143 -1.01 -11.88 -9.76
N VAL A 144 -0.16 -10.86 -9.56
CA VAL A 144 -0.20 -9.61 -10.32
C VAL A 144 0.13 -9.89 -11.79
N VAL A 145 1.21 -10.62 -12.06
CA VAL A 145 1.61 -11.05 -13.42
C VAL A 145 0.47 -11.78 -14.11
N ALA A 146 -0.19 -12.72 -13.44
CA ALA A 146 -1.30 -13.47 -14.00
C ALA A 146 -2.49 -12.56 -14.37
N ARG A 147 -2.80 -11.54 -13.55
CA ARG A 147 -3.85 -10.57 -13.87
C ARG A 147 -3.48 -9.70 -15.07
N LEU A 148 -2.24 -9.23 -15.14
CA LEU A 148 -1.76 -8.40 -16.24
C LEU A 148 -1.71 -9.18 -17.55
N ALA A 149 -1.18 -10.40 -17.54
CA ALA A 149 -1.15 -11.29 -18.71
C ALA A 149 -2.56 -11.61 -19.23
N GLY A 150 -3.51 -11.86 -18.31
CA GLY A 150 -4.91 -12.06 -18.66
C GLY A 150 -5.56 -10.84 -19.31
N ALA A 151 -5.18 -9.63 -18.89
CA ALA A 151 -5.72 -8.39 -19.44
C ALA A 151 -5.07 -7.97 -20.78
N SER A 152 -3.75 -8.12 -20.90
CA SER A 152 -2.99 -7.71 -22.09
C SER A 152 -3.00 -8.76 -23.21
N GLY A 153 -3.21 -10.03 -22.85
CA GLY A 153 -2.97 -11.17 -23.75
C GLY A 153 -1.49 -11.49 -23.99
N ARG A 154 -0.56 -10.80 -23.31
CA ARG A 154 0.89 -11.07 -23.38
C ARG A 154 1.25 -12.34 -22.64
N ALA A 155 2.45 -12.85 -22.92
CA ALA A 155 2.93 -14.04 -22.22
C ALA A 155 3.30 -13.71 -20.76
N VAL A 156 3.07 -14.66 -19.85
CA VAL A 156 3.36 -14.52 -18.41
C VAL A 156 4.81 -14.07 -18.15
N TRP A 157 5.79 -14.60 -18.91
CA TRP A 157 7.20 -14.24 -18.74
C TRP A 157 7.50 -12.80 -19.17
N GLU A 158 6.77 -12.24 -20.14
CA GLU A 158 6.92 -10.84 -20.56
C GLU A 158 6.43 -9.91 -19.45
N GLU A 159 5.25 -10.22 -18.88
CA GLU A 159 4.68 -9.45 -17.77
C GLU A 159 5.50 -9.58 -16.49
N PHE A 160 6.06 -10.76 -16.22
CA PHE A 160 7.00 -10.96 -15.12
C PHE A 160 8.24 -10.07 -15.26
N MET A 161 8.84 -10.02 -16.46
CA MET A 161 10.05 -9.21 -16.66
C MET A 161 9.78 -7.71 -16.54
N ALA A 162 8.64 -7.25 -17.06
CA ALA A 162 8.23 -5.86 -16.89
C ALA A 162 7.93 -5.52 -15.43
N LEU A 163 7.27 -6.43 -14.68
CA LEU A 163 7.02 -6.24 -13.26
C LEU A 163 8.35 -6.20 -12.47
N ASP A 164 9.25 -7.15 -12.71
CA ASP A 164 10.54 -7.20 -12.02
C ASP A 164 11.36 -5.91 -12.21
N GLU A 165 11.40 -5.38 -13.43
CA GLU A 165 12.09 -4.12 -13.72
C GLU A 165 11.49 -2.94 -12.93
N VAL A 166 10.16 -2.79 -12.92
CA VAL A 166 9.55 -1.69 -12.16
C VAL A 166 9.73 -1.86 -10.66
N LEU A 167 9.65 -3.08 -10.13
CA LEU A 167 9.84 -3.35 -8.71
C LEU A 167 11.28 -3.09 -8.28
N ALA A 168 12.27 -3.41 -9.11
CA ALA A 168 13.66 -3.06 -8.87
C ALA A 168 13.85 -1.54 -8.78
N ARG A 169 13.33 -0.78 -9.76
CA ARG A 169 13.41 0.70 -9.75
C ARG A 169 12.73 1.33 -8.54
N ILE A 170 11.55 0.82 -8.14
CA ILE A 170 10.88 1.30 -6.92
C ILE A 170 11.73 0.96 -5.70
N GLY A 171 12.30 -0.25 -5.67
CA GLY A 171 13.16 -0.77 -4.60
C GLY A 171 14.40 0.08 -4.31
N ASP A 172 14.97 0.74 -5.33
CA ASP A 172 16.13 1.64 -5.18
C ASP A 172 15.87 2.79 -4.18
N GLY A 173 14.61 3.22 -4.02
CA GLY A 173 14.22 4.27 -3.06
C GLY A 173 13.83 3.77 -1.66
N ALA A 174 13.98 2.48 -1.36
CA ALA A 174 13.48 1.90 -0.11
C ALA A 174 14.20 2.39 1.15
N ASP A 175 15.52 2.56 1.08
CA ASP A 175 16.31 3.04 2.22
C ASP A 175 15.90 4.46 2.64
N GLU A 176 15.61 5.34 1.68
CA GLU A 176 15.12 6.70 1.94
C GLU A 176 13.73 6.67 2.60
N ARG A 177 12.82 5.81 2.13
CA ARG A 177 11.48 5.64 2.72
C ARG A 177 11.56 5.07 4.15
N LEU A 178 12.45 4.11 4.38
CA LEU A 178 12.70 3.54 5.72
C LEU A 178 13.27 4.60 6.67
N ALA A 179 14.27 5.37 6.22
CA ALA A 179 14.84 6.47 7.01
C ALA A 179 13.79 7.54 7.34
N PHE A 180 12.93 7.89 6.37
CA PHE A 180 11.81 8.79 6.57
C PHE A 180 10.86 8.27 7.64
N GLN A 181 10.34 7.05 7.51
CA GLN A 181 9.44 6.45 8.51
C GLN A 181 10.08 6.40 9.90
N ALA A 182 11.35 6.03 9.99
CA ALA A 182 12.08 5.90 11.25
C ALA A 182 12.28 7.24 11.98
N SER A 183 12.24 8.37 11.26
CA SER A 183 12.36 9.71 11.84
C SER A 183 11.15 10.13 12.68
N PHE A 184 10.02 9.40 12.58
CA PHE A 184 8.81 9.68 13.34
C PHE A 184 8.67 8.75 14.56
N PRO A 185 8.19 9.26 15.71
CA PRO A 185 7.98 8.45 16.89
C PRO A 185 6.76 7.52 16.78
N VAL A 186 6.81 6.40 17.52
CA VAL A 186 5.70 5.42 17.65
C VAL A 186 4.57 5.96 18.54
N HIS A 187 4.84 7.01 19.32
CA HIS A 187 3.90 7.67 20.22
C HIS A 187 3.86 9.16 19.89
N GLY A 188 2.67 9.75 19.94
CA GLY A 188 2.43 11.19 19.81
C GLY A 188 2.46 11.91 21.16
#